data_AF-A0A0S4JP06-F1
#
_entry.id   AF-A0A0S4JP06-F1
#
_cell.length_a   1.000
_cell.length_b   1.000
_cell.length_c   1.000
_cell.angle_alpha   90.00
_cell.angle_beta   90.00
_cell.angle_gamma   90.00
#
_symmetry.space_group_name_H-M   'P 1'
#
loop_
_entity.id
_entity.type
_entity.pdbx_description
1 polymer ?
#
loop_
_entity_poly.entity_id
_entity_poly.type
_entity_poly.pdbx_seq_one_letter_code
_entity_poly.pdbx_strand_id
1 'polypeptide(L)'
;MDFNTAVSWIGTVTGGLLFIAPIVTIRKLAAAKDVGAMTCVYYIMQLLNCVAWTSYGSLVGSGAVVVCNLWGGATAIYCALTYLRILRVGEAEGRKNSHVTYDRSFRLCGVALAISVGFCVILLIAASMSMNTANSIAGLVAGTLSVSMLASPLESVKHIIASKSAEVLSPPTLAMALLNGFVWTFYGLLTTDPFIAVPNGLGMIFTTLLGSLLLRYGRGSGVRLTSPNLAAVRVTAVPLDTPQTSDGAAKETQVIATPTDPSAEPLPISLALNRSMGGSTVIEAAKEV
;
A
#
# COMPACT_ATOMS: atom_id res chain seq x y z
N MET A 1 -25.37 26.44 10.37
CA MET A 1 -24.02 25.85 10.27
C MET A 1 -23.08 26.99 9.94
N ASP A 2 -22.12 27.29 10.81
CA ASP A 2 -21.10 28.31 10.51
C ASP A 2 -20.10 27.79 9.45
N PHE A 3 -19.33 28.70 8.85
CA PHE A 3 -18.41 28.39 7.76
C PHE A 3 -17.36 27.34 8.18
N ASN A 4 -16.81 27.44 9.39
CA ASN A 4 -15.80 26.51 9.91
C ASN A 4 -16.37 25.09 10.05
N THR A 5 -17.62 24.98 10.52
CA THR A 5 -18.33 23.70 10.61
C THR A 5 -18.58 23.11 9.23
N ALA A 6 -18.95 23.92 8.23
CA ALA A 6 -19.11 23.43 6.86
C ALA A 6 -17.79 22.85 6.30
N VAL A 7 -16.67 23.56 6.49
CA VAL A 7 -15.34 23.12 6.03
C VAL A 7 -14.93 21.80 6.71
N SER A 8 -15.14 21.65 8.02
CA SER A 8 -14.76 20.42 8.72
C SER A 8 -15.59 19.21 8.30
N TRP A 9 -16.88 19.38 8.01
CA TRP A 9 -17.71 18.31 7.46
C TRP A 9 -17.33 17.94 6.03
N ILE A 10 -16.95 18.91 5.19
CA ILE A 10 -16.37 18.63 3.87
C ILE A 10 -15.09 17.78 4.04
N GLY A 11 -14.20 18.18 4.97
CA GLY A 11 -12.98 17.43 5.28
C GLY A 11 -13.27 16.01 5.76
N THR A 12 -14.35 15.83 6.52
CA THR A 12 -14.83 14.52 6.98
C THR A 12 -15.28 13.65 5.82
N VAL A 13 -16.06 14.20 4.89
CA VAL A 13 -16.53 13.47 3.71
C VAL A 13 -15.36 13.11 2.78
N THR A 14 -14.45 14.05 2.49
CA THR A 14 -13.27 13.78 1.66
C THR A 14 -12.35 12.75 2.31
N GLY A 15 -12.20 12.78 3.64
CA GLY A 15 -11.46 11.79 4.40
C GLY A 15 -12.11 10.41 4.31
N GLY A 16 -13.44 10.35 4.47
CA GLY A 16 -14.24 9.13 4.27
C GLY A 16 -14.01 8.48 2.91
N LEU A 17 -13.97 9.28 1.84
CA LEU A 17 -13.73 8.80 0.47
C LEU A 17 -12.32 8.22 0.30
N LEU A 18 -11.31 8.73 1.01
CA LEU A 18 -9.96 8.15 0.97
C LEU A 18 -9.90 6.74 1.55
N PHE A 19 -10.74 6.43 2.54
CA PHE A 19 -10.83 5.10 3.13
C PHE A 19 -11.41 4.04 2.19
N ILE A 20 -11.98 4.42 1.04
CA ILE A 20 -12.37 3.47 -0.01
C ILE A 20 -11.16 2.74 -0.58
N ALA A 21 -10.01 3.41 -0.72
CA ALA A 21 -8.81 2.82 -1.32
C ALA A 21 -8.34 1.55 -0.58
N PRO A 22 -8.11 1.56 0.76
CA PRO A 22 -7.73 0.35 1.48
C PRO A 22 -8.81 -0.74 1.45
N ILE A 23 -10.09 -0.38 1.41
CA ILE A 23 -11.19 -1.36 1.27
C ILE A 23 -11.08 -2.10 -0.08
N VAL A 24 -10.86 -1.37 -1.18
CA VAL A 24 -10.68 -1.97 -2.50
C VAL A 24 -9.44 -2.87 -2.51
N THR A 25 -8.34 -2.42 -1.91
CA THR A 25 -7.09 -3.19 -1.81
C THR A 25 -7.32 -4.50 -1.06
N ILE A 26 -7.87 -4.47 0.16
CA ILE A 26 -8.03 -5.68 0.96
C ILE A 26 -9.01 -6.67 0.33
N ARG A 27 -10.04 -6.19 -0.37
CA ARG A 27 -10.96 -7.03 -1.13
C ARG A 27 -10.28 -7.75 -2.29
N LYS A 28 -9.34 -7.09 -2.97
CA LYS A 28 -8.53 -7.73 -4.03
C LYS A 28 -7.64 -8.84 -3.44
N LEU A 29 -7.01 -8.60 -2.30
CA LEU A 29 -6.22 -9.62 -1.60
C LEU A 29 -7.09 -10.79 -1.15
N ALA A 30 -8.29 -10.51 -0.63
CA ALA A 30 -9.24 -11.55 -0.22
C ALA A 30 -9.69 -12.40 -1.41
N ALA A 31 -9.96 -11.79 -2.56
CA ALA A 31 -10.31 -12.50 -3.79
C ALA A 31 -9.14 -13.35 -4.31
N ALA A 32 -7.91 -12.84 -4.21
CA ALA A 32 -6.69 -13.59 -4.55
C ALA A 32 -6.34 -14.69 -3.53
N LYS A 33 -6.96 -14.68 -2.34
CA LYS A 33 -6.63 -15.53 -1.18
C LYS A 33 -5.16 -15.45 -0.75
N ASP A 34 -4.46 -14.38 -1.12
CA ASP A 34 -3.05 -14.16 -0.81
C ASP A 34 -2.80 -12.67 -0.54
N VAL A 35 -1.98 -12.40 0.47
CA VAL A 35 -1.53 -11.05 0.84
C VAL A 35 -0.22 -10.65 0.15
N GLY A 36 0.45 -11.60 -0.52
CA GLY A 36 1.72 -11.37 -1.20
C GLY A 36 2.79 -10.86 -0.24
N ALA A 37 3.52 -9.81 -0.64
CA ALA A 37 4.51 -9.15 0.22
C ALA A 37 3.93 -8.06 1.13
N MET A 38 2.61 -7.82 1.09
CA MET A 38 1.99 -6.76 1.89
C MET A 38 2.00 -7.13 3.37
N THR A 39 2.25 -6.13 4.22
CA THR A 39 2.17 -6.29 5.68
C THR A 39 0.93 -5.60 6.25
N CYS A 40 0.49 -5.99 7.45
CA CYS A 40 -0.61 -5.32 8.16
C CYS A 40 -0.23 -3.97 8.79
N VAL A 41 1.04 -3.55 8.68
CA VAL A 41 1.57 -2.36 9.37
C VAL A 41 0.79 -1.11 9.02
N TYR A 42 0.39 -0.94 7.75
CA TYR A 42 -0.41 0.21 7.33
C TYR A 42 -1.76 0.29 8.08
N TYR A 43 -2.48 -0.83 8.20
CA TYR A 43 -3.76 -0.86 8.90
C TYR A 43 -3.60 -0.58 10.40
N ILE A 44 -2.51 -1.08 11.00
CA ILE A 44 -2.17 -0.82 12.40
C ILE A 44 -1.87 0.67 12.63
N MET A 45 -1.00 1.26 11.80
CA MET A 45 -0.65 2.69 11.91
C MET A 45 -1.86 3.58 11.68
N GLN A 46 -2.73 3.22 10.72
CA GLN A 46 -3.98 3.93 10.49
C GLN A 46 -4.89 3.87 11.73
N LEU A 47 -5.01 2.71 12.38
CA LEU A 47 -5.82 2.57 13.59
C LEU A 47 -5.27 3.43 14.74
N LEU A 48 -3.96 3.37 14.99
CA LEU A 48 -3.31 4.21 16.00
C LEU A 48 -3.53 5.70 15.72
N ASN A 49 -3.42 6.11 14.46
CA ASN A 49 -3.65 7.49 14.07
C ASN A 49 -5.11 7.91 14.28
N CYS A 50 -6.07 7.06 13.89
CA CYS A 50 -7.49 7.31 14.11
C CYS A 50 -7.85 7.39 15.60
N VAL A 51 -7.28 6.53 16.46
CA VAL A 51 -7.47 6.61 17.91
C VAL A 51 -6.96 7.95 18.44
N ALA A 52 -5.74 8.35 18.06
CA ALA A 52 -5.17 9.62 18.48
C ALA A 52 -6.01 10.83 18.06
N TRP A 53 -6.46 10.87 16.81
CA TRP A 53 -7.31 11.96 16.30
C TRP A 53 -8.73 11.93 16.87
N THR A 54 -9.31 10.76 17.13
CA THR A 54 -10.62 10.66 17.80
C THR A 54 -10.53 11.20 19.21
N SER A 55 -9.47 10.86 19.94
CA SER A 55 -9.22 11.42 21.27
C SER A 55 -9.00 12.92 21.23
N TYR A 56 -8.16 13.41 20.31
CA TYR A 56 -7.93 14.84 20.12
C TYR A 56 -9.24 15.59 19.81
N GLY A 57 -9.99 15.13 18.81
CA GLY A 57 -11.27 15.71 18.41
C GLY A 57 -12.29 15.74 19.55
N SER A 58 -12.31 14.71 20.39
CA SER A 58 -13.19 14.64 21.56
C SER A 58 -12.82 15.70 22.60
N LEU A 59 -11.53 15.91 22.85
CA LEU A 59 -11.06 16.86 23.85
C LEU A 59 -11.21 18.33 23.41
N VAL A 60 -11.07 18.61 22.11
CA VAL A 60 -11.28 19.96 21.54
C VAL A 60 -12.73 20.23 21.10
N GLY A 61 -13.63 19.25 21.26
CA GLY A 61 -15.05 19.38 20.93
C GLY A 61 -15.37 19.38 19.42
N SER A 62 -14.49 18.86 18.57
CA SER A 62 -14.71 18.79 17.11
C SER A 62 -15.36 17.47 16.70
N GLY A 63 -16.69 17.49 16.57
CA GLY A 63 -17.47 16.32 16.12
C GLY A 63 -17.08 15.82 14.73
N ALA A 64 -16.72 16.72 13.80
CA ALA A 64 -16.25 16.36 12.47
C ALA A 64 -14.95 15.54 12.50
N VAL A 65 -13.95 16.00 13.28
CA VAL A 65 -12.68 15.25 13.46
C VAL A 65 -12.96 13.87 14.07
N VAL A 66 -13.84 13.80 15.07
CA VAL A 66 -14.24 12.52 15.69
C VAL A 66 -14.87 11.58 14.66
N VAL A 67 -15.89 12.03 13.93
CA VAL A 67 -16.60 11.19 12.96
C VAL A 67 -15.69 10.72 11.83
N CYS A 68 -14.84 11.60 11.29
CA CYS A 68 -13.87 11.24 10.26
C CYS A 68 -12.96 10.09 10.70
N ASN A 69 -12.46 10.18 11.94
CA ASN A 69 -11.49 9.20 12.45
C ASN A 69 -12.15 7.93 12.98
N LEU A 70 -13.39 7.98 13.45
CA LEU A 70 -14.18 6.78 13.74
C LEU A 70 -14.43 5.96 12.45
N TRP A 71 -14.77 6.62 11.34
CA TRP A 71 -14.90 5.95 10.04
C TRP A 71 -13.55 5.33 9.62
N GLY A 72 -12.47 6.10 9.68
CA GLY A 72 -11.13 5.59 9.37
C GLY A 72 -10.71 4.41 10.24
N GLY A 73 -11.00 4.48 11.55
CA GLY A 73 -10.70 3.44 12.52
C GLY A 73 -11.50 2.16 12.25
N ALA A 74 -12.79 2.28 11.98
CA ALA A 74 -13.64 1.16 11.57
C ALA A 74 -13.12 0.50 10.29
N THR A 75 -12.68 1.30 9.31
CA THR A 75 -12.07 0.80 8.08
C THR A 75 -10.75 0.06 8.35
N ALA A 76 -9.90 0.62 9.21
CA ALA A 76 -8.63 0.00 9.58
C ALA A 76 -8.85 -1.35 10.29
N ILE A 77 -9.81 -1.43 11.20
CA ILE A 77 -10.20 -2.68 11.89
C ILE A 77 -10.71 -3.70 10.86
N TYR A 78 -11.64 -3.31 9.99
CA TYR A 78 -12.16 -4.20 8.95
C TYR A 78 -11.04 -4.76 8.06
N CYS A 79 -10.13 -3.90 7.60
CA CYS A 79 -9.01 -4.31 6.75
C CYS A 79 -8.02 -5.23 7.50
N ALA A 80 -7.68 -4.91 8.76
CA ALA A 80 -6.79 -5.71 9.58
C ALA A 80 -7.36 -7.11 9.86
N LEU A 81 -8.65 -7.20 10.24
CA LEU A 81 -9.32 -8.48 10.48
C LEU A 81 -9.41 -9.33 9.20
N THR A 82 -9.72 -8.71 8.07
CA THR A 82 -9.76 -9.40 6.78
C THR A 82 -8.36 -9.89 6.39
N TYR A 83 -7.32 -9.09 6.58
CA TYR A 83 -5.93 -9.47 6.36
C TYR A 83 -5.53 -10.68 7.21
N LEU A 84 -5.84 -10.66 8.52
CA LEU A 84 -5.58 -11.77 9.43
C LEU A 84 -6.34 -13.04 9.03
N ARG A 85 -7.57 -12.88 8.55
CA ARG A 85 -8.37 -14.00 8.04
C ARG A 85 -7.73 -14.65 6.82
N ILE A 86 -7.23 -13.87 5.86
CA ILE A 86 -6.55 -14.40 4.66
C ILE A 86 -5.35 -15.25 5.08
N LEU A 87 -4.51 -14.74 5.99
CA LEU A 87 -3.36 -15.48 6.51
C LEU A 87 -3.76 -16.75 7.25
N ARG A 88 -4.73 -16.66 8.17
CA ARG A 88 -5.15 -17.82 8.98
C ARG A 88 -5.69 -18.95 8.12
N VAL A 89 -6.52 -18.62 7.12
CA VAL A 89 -7.06 -19.61 6.17
C VAL A 89 -5.95 -20.16 5.28
N GLY A 90 -5.04 -19.31 4.80
CA GLY A 90 -3.91 -19.75 3.99
C GLY A 90 -3.00 -20.73 4.73
N GLU A 91 -2.61 -20.42 5.96
CA GLU A 91 -1.78 -21.31 6.77
C GLU A 91 -2.48 -22.62 7.11
N ALA A 92 -3.80 -22.59 7.39
CA ALA A 92 -4.59 -23.80 7.63
C ALA A 92 -4.69 -24.70 6.38
N GLU A 93 -4.67 -24.12 5.18
CA GLU A 93 -4.62 -24.84 3.90
C GLU A 93 -3.18 -25.23 3.49
N GLY A 94 -2.18 -25.00 4.33
CA GLY A 94 -0.77 -25.31 4.06
C GLY A 94 -0.04 -24.29 3.17
N ARG A 95 -0.70 -23.19 2.78
CA ARG A 95 -0.12 -22.09 1.99
C ARG A 95 0.69 -21.18 2.91
N LYS A 96 1.98 -21.45 3.02
CA LYS A 96 2.91 -20.62 3.80
C LYS A 96 3.37 -19.42 2.99
N ASN A 97 3.19 -18.22 3.54
CA ASN A 97 3.78 -17.01 3.00
C ASN A 97 5.18 -16.81 3.62
N SER A 98 6.21 -16.63 2.80
CA SER A 98 7.60 -16.50 3.24
C SER A 98 7.91 -15.18 3.95
N HIS A 99 7.10 -14.15 3.72
CA HIS A 99 7.33 -12.79 4.22
C HIS A 99 6.58 -12.49 5.52
N VAL A 100 5.39 -13.09 5.70
CA VAL A 100 4.48 -12.78 6.81
C VAL A 100 3.75 -14.03 7.32
N THR A 101 3.53 -14.09 8.64
CA THR A 101 2.73 -15.15 9.29
C THR A 101 1.56 -14.59 10.06
N TYR A 102 0.52 -15.39 10.27
CA TYR A 102 -0.64 -15.05 11.08
C TYR A 102 -0.21 -14.64 12.49
N ASP A 103 0.60 -15.46 13.16
CA ASP A 103 0.99 -15.24 14.55
C ASP A 103 1.75 -13.93 14.75
N ARG A 104 2.68 -13.59 13.83
CA ARG A 104 3.41 -12.32 13.88
C ARG A 104 2.46 -11.14 13.68
N SER A 105 1.56 -11.24 12.70
CA SER A 105 0.60 -10.19 12.38
C SER A 105 -0.41 -9.98 13.52
N PHE A 106 -0.90 -11.07 14.14
CA PHE A 106 -1.80 -11.03 15.28
C PHE A 106 -1.14 -10.40 16.50
N ARG A 107 0.11 -10.77 16.82
CA ARG A 107 0.87 -10.12 17.91
C ARG A 107 1.06 -8.62 17.67
N LEU A 108 1.36 -8.20 16.45
CA LEU A 108 1.48 -6.77 16.11
C LEU A 108 0.15 -6.02 16.33
N CYS A 109 -0.99 -6.62 15.96
CA CYS A 109 -2.30 -6.05 16.25
C CYS A 109 -2.57 -5.95 17.76
N GLY A 110 -2.17 -6.96 18.53
CA GLY A 110 -2.27 -6.96 20.00
C GLY A 110 -1.42 -5.87 20.66
N VAL A 111 -0.19 -5.68 20.19
CA VAL A 111 0.69 -4.59 20.65
C VAL A 111 0.08 -3.22 20.34
N ALA A 112 -0.48 -3.05 19.13
CA ALA A 112 -1.15 -1.81 18.75
C ALA A 112 -2.37 -1.50 19.62
N LEU A 113 -3.15 -2.52 19.98
CA LEU A 113 -4.26 -2.39 20.91
C LEU A 113 -3.77 -1.96 22.30
N ALA A 114 -2.72 -2.59 22.82
CA ALA A 114 -2.13 -2.23 24.10
C ALA A 114 -1.61 -0.77 24.11
N ILE A 115 -0.95 -0.33 23.04
CA ILE A 115 -0.52 1.07 22.85
C ILE A 115 -1.73 2.01 22.85
N SER A 116 -2.80 1.66 22.14
CA SER A 116 -4.03 2.47 22.08
C SER A 116 -4.67 2.63 23.46
N VAL A 117 -4.78 1.54 24.22
CA VAL A 117 -5.32 1.57 25.59
C VAL A 117 -4.43 2.39 26.51
N GLY A 118 -3.11 2.18 26.48
CA GLY A 118 -2.15 2.94 27.27
C GLY A 118 -2.21 4.44 26.97
N PHE A 119 -2.31 4.81 25.70
CA PHE A 119 -2.50 6.20 25.29
C PHE A 119 -3.79 6.81 25.84
N CYS A 120 -4.93 6.11 25.76
CA CYS A 120 -6.18 6.57 26.36
C CYS A 120 -6.08 6.76 27.87
N VAL A 121 -5.42 5.85 28.60
CA VAL A 121 -5.17 5.98 30.04
C VAL A 121 -4.33 7.22 30.34
N ILE A 122 -3.26 7.46 29.59
CA ILE A 122 -2.43 8.67 29.72
C ILE A 122 -3.27 9.93 29.53
N LEU A 123 -4.16 9.96 28.54
CA LEU A 123 -5.05 11.10 28.31
C LEU A 123 -6.06 11.31 29.45
N LEU A 124 -6.62 10.24 30.02
CA LEU A 124 -7.52 10.35 31.18
C LEU A 124 -6.80 10.94 32.39
N ILE A 125 -5.57 10.49 32.66
CA ILE A 125 -4.74 11.06 33.73
C ILE A 125 -4.42 12.54 33.43
N ALA A 126 -3.98 12.86 32.21
CA ALA A 126 -3.68 14.23 31.82
C ALA A 126 -4.90 15.15 31.93
N ALA A 127 -6.08 14.68 31.52
CA ALA A 127 -7.33 15.44 31.60
C ALA A 127 -7.77 15.70 33.04
N SER A 128 -7.46 14.78 33.98
CA SER A 128 -7.72 14.98 35.40
C SER A 128 -6.86 16.10 36.02
N MET A 129 -5.70 16.39 35.42
CA MET A 129 -4.81 17.47 35.83
C MET A 129 -5.14 18.79 35.14
N SER A 130 -5.28 18.76 33.81
CA SER A 130 -5.60 19.93 32.98
C SER A 130 -6.03 19.51 31.59
N MET A 131 -7.18 20.03 31.14
CA MET A 131 -7.67 19.79 29.78
C MET A 131 -6.70 20.30 28.72
N ASN A 132 -6.00 21.41 28.98
CA ASN A 132 -5.01 21.95 28.03
C ASN A 132 -3.81 21.00 27.85
N THR A 133 -3.39 20.34 28.93
CA THR A 133 -2.32 19.33 28.88
C THR A 133 -2.76 18.11 28.07
N ALA A 134 -3.98 17.60 28.30
CA ALA A 134 -4.54 16.50 27.53
C ALA A 134 -4.66 16.84 26.03
N ASN A 135 -5.17 18.04 25.70
CA ASN A 135 -5.27 18.53 24.32
C ASN A 135 -3.91 18.56 23.63
N SER A 136 -2.90 19.09 24.32
CA SER A 136 -1.55 19.21 23.78
C SER A 136 -0.90 17.85 23.53
N ILE A 137 -1.03 16.92 24.49
CA ILE A 137 -0.52 15.55 24.33
C ILE A 137 -1.22 14.84 23.17
N ALA A 138 -2.55 14.89 23.13
CA ALA A 138 -3.32 14.25 22.07
C ALA A 138 -2.98 14.82 20.69
N GLY A 139 -2.88 16.15 20.57
CA GLY A 139 -2.55 16.84 19.32
C GLY A 139 -1.13 16.52 18.83
N LEU A 140 -0.14 16.52 19.74
CA LEU A 140 1.23 16.14 19.41
C LEU A 140 1.34 14.69 18.94
N VAL A 141 0.70 13.76 19.64
CA VAL A 141 0.71 12.34 19.25
C VAL A 141 -0.01 12.12 17.93
N ALA A 142 -1.19 12.72 17.74
CA ALA A 142 -1.97 12.60 16.51
C ALA A 142 -1.20 13.18 15.30
N GLY A 143 -0.64 14.38 15.44
CA GLY A 143 0.18 15.01 14.40
C GLY A 143 1.44 14.22 14.07
N THR A 144 2.15 13.71 15.08
CA THR A 144 3.36 12.89 14.89
C THR A 144 3.05 11.59 14.17
N LEU A 145 1.96 10.90 14.56
CA LEU A 145 1.51 9.69 13.88
C LEU A 145 1.16 9.98 12.41
N SER A 146 0.45 11.08 12.12
CA SER A 146 0.13 11.47 10.75
C SER A 146 1.39 11.75 9.91
N VAL A 147 2.38 12.45 10.46
CA VAL A 147 3.66 12.68 9.77
C VAL A 147 4.43 11.38 9.56
N SER A 148 4.43 10.47 10.53
CA SER A 148 5.12 9.18 10.41
C SER A 148 4.57 8.31 9.27
N MET A 149 3.27 8.43 8.97
CA MET A 149 2.63 7.73 7.86
C MET A 149 3.09 8.23 6.48
N LEU A 150 3.78 9.38 6.40
CA LEU A 150 4.40 9.89 5.18
C LEU A 150 5.65 9.09 4.75
N ALA A 151 6.11 8.12 5.56
CA ALA A 151 7.19 7.22 5.19
C ALA A 151 6.87 6.40 3.92
N SER A 152 5.62 5.94 3.76
CA SER A 152 5.19 5.18 2.57
C SER A 152 5.20 6.00 1.27
N PRO A 153 4.64 7.23 1.21
CA PRO A 153 4.76 8.05 0.01
C PRO A 153 6.20 8.47 -0.28
N LEU A 154 7.07 8.64 0.73
CA LEU A 154 8.51 8.86 0.54
C LEU A 154 9.20 7.68 -0.18
N GLU A 155 8.87 6.45 0.21
CA GLU A 155 9.35 5.25 -0.48
C GLU A 155 8.87 5.22 -1.94
N SER A 156 7.60 5.61 -2.17
CA SER A 156 7.03 5.70 -3.51
C SER A 156 7.78 6.73 -4.39
N VAL A 157 8.16 7.89 -3.83
CA VAL A 157 8.99 8.89 -4.56
C VAL A 157 10.29 8.26 -5.04
N LYS A 158 11.01 7.56 -4.15
CA LYS A 158 12.27 6.89 -4.48
C LYS A 158 12.05 5.84 -5.59
N HIS A 159 11.02 5.02 -5.47
CA HIS A 159 10.66 4.02 -6.46
C HIS A 159 10.39 4.65 -7.83
N ILE A 160 9.55 5.69 -7.91
CA ILE A 160 9.16 6.35 -9.16
C ILE A 160 10.35 7.00 -9.86
N ILE A 161 11.25 7.65 -9.11
CA ILE A 161 12.43 8.29 -9.69
C ILE A 161 13.39 7.24 -10.29
N ALA A 162 13.53 6.09 -9.62
CA ALA A 162 14.39 5.00 -10.06
C ALA A 162 13.80 4.23 -11.26
N SER A 163 12.51 3.90 -11.20
CA SER A 163 11.81 3.15 -12.26
C SER A 163 11.36 4.00 -13.44
N LYS A 164 11.39 5.34 -13.28
CA LYS A 164 10.85 6.31 -14.25
C LYS A 164 9.37 6.06 -14.60
N SER A 165 8.61 5.44 -13.70
CA SER A 165 7.18 5.16 -13.89
C SER A 165 6.40 5.38 -12.58
N ALA A 166 5.23 6.03 -12.71
CA ALA A 166 4.30 6.28 -11.61
C ALA A 166 3.13 5.29 -11.56
N GLU A 167 3.31 4.06 -12.06
CA GLU A 167 2.27 3.01 -12.08
C GLU A 167 1.67 2.74 -10.69
N VAL A 168 2.50 2.80 -9.64
CA VAL A 168 2.11 2.59 -8.23
C VAL A 168 1.11 3.63 -7.72
N LEU A 169 0.99 4.80 -8.36
CA LEU A 169 0.13 5.90 -7.89
C LEU A 169 -1.25 5.86 -8.53
N SER A 170 -2.30 5.73 -7.73
CA SER A 170 -3.69 5.89 -8.18
C SER A 170 -4.05 7.39 -8.33
N PRO A 171 -4.31 7.91 -9.54
CA PRO A 171 -4.63 9.33 -9.73
C PRO A 171 -5.89 9.79 -8.98
N PRO A 172 -7.01 9.02 -8.95
CA PRO A 172 -8.18 9.41 -8.17
C PRO A 172 -7.90 9.52 -6.66
N THR A 173 -7.11 8.59 -6.12
CA THR A 173 -6.71 8.60 -4.71
C THR A 173 -5.83 9.81 -4.40
N LEU A 174 -4.91 10.15 -5.30
CA LEU A 174 -4.02 11.28 -5.15
C LEU A 174 -4.75 12.63 -5.21
N ALA A 175 -5.69 12.79 -6.16
CA ALA A 175 -6.51 13.97 -6.25
C ALA A 175 -7.39 14.15 -5.00
N MET A 176 -8.01 13.07 -4.52
CA MET A 176 -8.79 13.10 -3.29
C MET A 176 -7.93 13.39 -2.06
N ALA A 177 -6.69 12.88 -2.02
CA ALA A 177 -5.76 13.11 -0.92
C ALA A 177 -5.31 14.58 -0.87
N LEU A 178 -5.10 15.19 -2.04
CA LEU A 178 -4.74 16.59 -2.15
C LEU A 178 -5.90 17.48 -1.70
N LEU A 179 -7.12 17.18 -2.16
CA LEU A 179 -8.33 17.91 -1.74
C LEU A 179 -8.55 17.79 -0.23
N ASN A 180 -8.48 16.57 0.32
CA ASN A 180 -8.64 16.34 1.74
C ASN A 180 -7.57 17.08 2.57
N GLY A 181 -6.30 16.98 2.16
CA GLY A 181 -5.20 17.69 2.80
C GLY A 181 -5.42 19.20 2.78
N PHE A 182 -5.80 19.77 1.63
CA PHE A 182 -6.14 21.19 1.51
C PHE A 182 -7.27 21.60 2.46
N VAL A 183 -8.38 20.85 2.49
CA VAL A 183 -9.53 21.18 3.34
C VAL A 183 -9.18 21.14 4.83
N TRP A 184 -8.45 20.11 5.29
CA TRP A 184 -8.03 20.03 6.70
C TRP A 184 -6.96 21.06 7.07
N THR A 185 -6.00 21.36 6.17
CA THR A 185 -5.05 22.45 6.39
C THR A 185 -5.79 23.78 6.50
N PHE A 186 -6.72 24.06 5.59
CA PHE A 186 -7.52 25.28 5.62
C PHE A 186 -8.36 25.37 6.89
N TYR A 187 -9.02 24.28 7.29
CA TYR A 187 -9.74 24.21 8.57
C TYR A 187 -8.83 24.52 9.77
N GLY A 188 -7.66 23.89 9.87
CA GLY A 188 -6.72 24.16 10.95
C GLY A 188 -6.24 25.61 10.99
N LEU A 189 -6.04 26.25 9.83
CA LEU A 189 -5.72 27.67 9.76
C LEU A 189 -6.89 28.55 10.23
N LEU A 190 -8.12 28.23 9.83
CA LEU A 190 -9.34 28.95 10.24
C LEU A 190 -9.59 28.87 11.75
N THR A 191 -9.28 27.72 12.36
CA THR A 191 -9.44 27.51 13.81
C THR A 191 -8.19 27.87 14.60
N THR A 192 -7.15 28.42 13.96
CA THR A 192 -5.84 28.70 14.57
C THR A 192 -5.24 27.50 15.32
N ASP A 193 -5.49 26.30 14.79
CA ASP A 193 -5.11 25.02 15.37
C ASP A 193 -3.90 24.42 14.63
N PRO A 194 -2.68 24.58 15.19
CA PRO A 194 -1.47 24.07 14.55
C PRO A 194 -1.42 22.54 14.53
N PHE A 195 -2.10 21.86 15.46
CA PHE A 195 -2.10 20.40 15.51
C PHE A 195 -2.79 19.82 14.29
N ILE A 196 -3.84 20.48 13.78
CA ILE A 196 -4.49 20.09 12.52
C ILE A 196 -3.74 20.64 11.31
N ALA A 197 -3.39 21.94 11.31
CA ALA A 197 -2.88 22.61 10.11
C ALA A 197 -1.55 22.02 9.62
N VAL A 198 -0.60 21.78 10.54
CA VAL A 198 0.77 21.37 10.22
C VAL A 198 0.84 19.98 9.58
N PRO A 199 0.35 18.89 10.19
CA PRO A 199 0.47 17.55 9.59
C PRO A 199 -0.29 17.42 8.27
N ASN A 200 -1.46 18.07 8.15
CA ASN A 200 -2.21 18.07 6.89
C ASN A 200 -1.49 18.89 5.81
N GLY A 201 -0.87 20.02 6.18
CA GLY A 201 -0.08 20.84 5.25
C GLY A 201 1.13 20.07 4.72
N LEU A 202 1.84 19.35 5.59
CA LEU A 202 2.91 18.44 5.17
C LEU A 202 2.38 17.35 4.23
N GLY A 203 1.28 16.68 4.59
CA GLY A 203 0.64 15.69 3.73
C GLY A 203 0.26 16.24 2.36
N MET A 204 -0.25 17.46 2.29
CA MET A 204 -0.59 18.17 1.06
C MET A 204 0.66 18.43 0.19
N ILE A 205 1.78 18.86 0.80
CA ILE A 205 3.06 19.06 0.09
C ILE A 205 3.56 17.74 -0.52
N PHE A 206 3.57 16.65 0.26
CA PHE A 206 3.99 15.33 -0.23
C PHE A 206 3.07 14.79 -1.33
N THR A 207 1.77 15.00 -1.21
CA THR A 207 0.78 14.60 -2.22
C THR A 207 0.98 15.40 -3.51
N THR A 208 1.28 16.70 -3.40
CA THR A 208 1.62 17.56 -4.54
C THR A 208 2.89 17.09 -5.24
N LEU A 209 3.92 16.72 -4.46
CA LEU A 209 5.16 16.15 -4.99
C LEU A 209 4.87 14.86 -5.78
N LEU A 210 4.11 13.93 -5.21
CA LEU A 210 3.69 12.72 -5.93
C LEU A 210 2.89 13.03 -7.19
N GLY A 211 2.03 14.04 -7.15
CA GLY A 211 1.26 14.51 -8.33
C GLY A 211 2.16 15.04 -9.43
N SER A 212 3.18 15.83 -9.06
CA SER A 212 4.17 16.34 -10.02
C SER A 212 4.96 15.21 -10.69
N LEU A 213 5.31 14.16 -9.94
CA LEU A 213 6.00 12.98 -10.46
C LEU A 213 5.09 12.16 -11.39
N LEU A 214 3.81 12.03 -11.03
CA LEU A 214 2.80 11.40 -11.88
C LEU A 214 2.67 12.13 -13.23
N LEU A 215 2.62 13.46 -13.23
CA LEU A 215 2.56 14.25 -14.45
C LEU A 215 3.84 14.14 -15.28
N ARG A 216 5.01 14.08 -14.62
CA ARG A 216 6.32 14.02 -15.29
C ARG A 216 6.61 12.65 -15.93
N TYR A 217 6.36 11.57 -15.21
CA TYR A 217 6.74 10.21 -15.63
C TYR A 217 5.56 9.43 -16.24
N GLY A 218 4.32 9.86 -15.98
CA GLY A 218 3.12 9.15 -16.40
C GLY A 218 2.97 7.78 -15.72
N ARG A 219 1.83 7.14 -15.97
CA ARG A 219 1.55 5.75 -15.57
C ARG A 219 1.99 4.72 -16.61
N GLY A 220 2.63 5.17 -17.70
CA GLY A 220 3.11 4.27 -18.76
C GLY A 220 4.05 3.24 -18.17
N SER A 221 3.90 1.99 -18.61
CA SER A 221 4.79 0.88 -18.23
C SER A 221 6.23 1.34 -18.41
N GLY A 222 6.95 1.54 -17.30
CA GLY A 222 8.34 1.94 -17.33
C GLY A 222 9.09 1.01 -18.29
N VAL A 223 9.79 1.60 -19.24
CA VAL A 223 10.56 0.88 -20.26
C VAL A 223 11.43 -0.18 -19.59
N ARG A 224 11.40 -1.37 -20.20
CA ARG A 224 12.43 -2.41 -20.29
C ARG A 224 13.72 -2.05 -19.57
N LEU A 225 14.17 -2.95 -18.70
CA LEU A 225 15.58 -3.06 -18.36
C LEU A 225 16.39 -3.17 -19.66
N THR A 226 16.86 -2.07 -20.23
CA THR A 226 17.99 -2.09 -21.14
C THR A 226 19.22 -2.33 -20.29
N SER A 227 19.40 -3.57 -19.85
CA SER A 227 20.73 -4.07 -19.58
C SER A 227 21.53 -3.92 -20.88
N PRO A 228 22.74 -3.34 -20.87
CA PRO A 228 23.59 -3.22 -22.05
C PRO A 228 23.91 -4.56 -22.74
N ASN A 229 23.58 -5.70 -22.12
CA ASN A 229 23.82 -7.05 -22.64
C ASN A 229 22.64 -7.68 -23.40
N LEU A 230 21.57 -6.93 -23.72
CA LEU A 230 20.42 -7.46 -24.47
C LEU A 230 20.68 -7.69 -25.97
N ALA A 231 21.86 -7.35 -26.48
CA ALA A 231 22.26 -7.70 -27.84
C ALA A 231 22.64 -9.18 -28.02
N ALA A 232 22.71 -9.97 -26.94
CA ALA A 232 23.49 -11.20 -26.94
C ALA A 232 22.73 -12.53 -26.80
N VAL A 233 21.45 -12.60 -27.15
CA VAL A 233 20.71 -13.88 -27.13
C VAL A 233 19.95 -14.06 -28.43
N ARG A 234 20.39 -15.03 -29.24
CA ARG A 234 19.66 -15.52 -30.41
C ARG A 234 18.82 -16.70 -29.95
N VAL A 235 17.50 -16.62 -30.14
CA VAL A 235 16.59 -17.75 -29.92
C VAL A 235 16.40 -18.43 -31.26
N THR A 236 16.84 -19.68 -31.38
CA THR A 236 16.60 -20.52 -32.56
C THR A 236 15.76 -21.72 -32.15
N ALA A 237 14.63 -21.90 -32.84
CA ALA A 237 13.85 -23.13 -32.76
C ALA A 237 14.62 -24.23 -33.51
N VAL A 238 15.01 -25.29 -32.80
CA VAL A 238 15.63 -26.46 -33.41
C VAL A 238 14.57 -27.57 -33.46
N PRO A 239 14.23 -28.10 -34.64
CA PRO A 239 13.39 -29.29 -34.74
C PRO A 239 14.11 -30.46 -34.06
N LEU A 240 13.43 -31.18 -33.16
CA LEU A 240 13.95 -32.43 -32.62
C LEU A 240 13.88 -33.49 -33.74
N ASP A 241 15.02 -34.00 -34.18
CA ASP A 241 15.07 -35.21 -35.00
C ASP A 241 14.74 -36.40 -34.10
N THR A 242 13.46 -36.73 -33.99
CA THR A 242 13.01 -38.01 -33.44
C THR A 242 12.96 -39.05 -34.57
N PRO A 243 13.43 -40.29 -34.35
CA PRO A 243 13.26 -41.37 -35.30
C PRO A 243 11.77 -41.55 -35.60
N GLN A 244 11.40 -41.67 -36.89
CA GLN A 244 10.03 -41.87 -37.32
C GLN A 244 9.42 -43.11 -36.66
N THR A 245 8.61 -42.92 -35.63
CA THR A 245 7.58 -43.89 -35.26
C THR A 245 6.28 -43.44 -35.91
N SER A 246 5.71 -44.34 -36.71
CA SER A 246 4.42 -44.17 -37.34
C SER A 246 3.35 -44.13 -36.26
N ASP A 247 2.92 -42.94 -35.86
CA ASP A 247 1.55 -42.60 -35.48
C ASP A 247 1.49 -41.08 -35.25
N GLY A 248 0.43 -40.43 -35.74
CA GLY A 248 0.32 -38.98 -35.94
C GLY A 248 0.36 -38.09 -34.69
N ALA A 249 1.49 -38.03 -33.99
CA ALA A 249 1.76 -37.11 -32.89
C ALA A 249 2.39 -35.79 -33.38
N ALA A 250 2.06 -34.69 -32.71
CA ALA A 250 2.56 -33.35 -32.99
C ALA A 250 4.09 -33.27 -32.91
N LYS A 251 4.73 -32.56 -33.84
CA LYS A 251 6.18 -32.30 -33.84
C LYS A 251 6.58 -31.50 -32.59
N GLU A 252 7.27 -32.15 -31.66
CA GLU A 252 7.90 -31.47 -30.52
C GLU A 252 9.04 -30.56 -31.02
N THR A 253 9.03 -29.31 -30.57
CA THR A 253 10.08 -28.32 -30.90
C THR A 253 10.76 -27.90 -29.60
N GLN A 254 12.09 -28.04 -29.52
CA GLN A 254 12.85 -27.57 -28.36
C GLN A 254 13.34 -26.13 -28.62
N VAL A 255 13.07 -25.24 -27.67
CA VAL A 255 13.55 -23.84 -27.72
C VAL A 255 14.87 -23.78 -26.96
N ILE A 256 15.97 -23.56 -27.69
CA ILE A 256 17.31 -23.42 -27.10
C ILE A 256 17.69 -21.94 -27.12
N ALA A 257 18.05 -21.39 -25.97
CA ALA A 257 18.63 -20.06 -25.84
C ALA A 257 20.14 -20.19 -25.69
N THR A 258 20.90 -19.75 -26.70
CA THR A 258 22.37 -19.70 -26.66
C THR A 258 22.86 -18.25 -26.52
N PRO A 259 23.85 -17.98 -25.64
CA PRO A 259 24.56 -16.71 -25.63
C PRO A 259 25.29 -16.52 -26.96
N THR A 260 25.28 -15.30 -27.51
CA THR A 260 26.10 -14.98 -28.71
C THR A 260 27.58 -14.80 -28.40
N ASP A 261 27.94 -14.74 -27.12
CA ASP A 261 29.32 -14.65 -26.65
C ASP A 261 29.69 -15.93 -25.88
N PRO A 262 30.65 -16.75 -26.36
CA PRO A 262 31.06 -17.99 -25.71
C PRO A 262 31.76 -17.79 -24.35
N SER A 263 32.00 -16.55 -23.92
CA SER A 263 32.59 -16.21 -22.62
C SER A 263 31.58 -15.84 -21.53
N ALA A 264 30.27 -15.77 -21.85
CA ALA A 264 29.23 -15.43 -20.88
C ALA A 264 28.72 -16.64 -20.09
N GLU A 265 28.54 -16.47 -18.78
CA GLU A 265 28.04 -17.50 -17.87
C GLU A 265 26.59 -17.90 -18.24
N PRO A 266 26.26 -19.19 -18.40
CA PRO A 266 24.93 -19.61 -18.86
C PRO A 266 23.85 -19.35 -17.80
N LEU A 267 22.76 -18.68 -18.22
CA LEU A 267 21.60 -18.41 -17.37
C LEU A 267 20.80 -19.70 -17.08
N PRO A 268 20.24 -19.87 -15.86
CA PRO A 268 19.36 -20.99 -15.53
C PRO A 268 18.11 -20.99 -16.43
N ILE A 269 17.79 -22.16 -17.00
CA ILE A 269 16.71 -22.38 -18.00
C ILE A 269 15.33 -21.87 -17.51
N SER A 270 15.07 -21.92 -16.20
CA SER A 270 13.81 -21.44 -15.59
C SER A 270 13.58 -19.93 -15.76
N LEU A 271 14.65 -19.13 -15.81
CA LEU A 271 14.60 -17.68 -16.00
C LEU A 271 14.40 -17.30 -17.48
N ALA A 272 14.85 -18.15 -18.40
CA ALA A 272 14.67 -17.97 -19.84
C ALA A 272 13.23 -18.29 -20.28
N LEU A 273 12.64 -19.37 -19.76
CA LEU A 273 11.26 -19.78 -20.08
C LEU A 273 10.22 -18.77 -19.58
N ASN A 274 10.40 -18.23 -18.37
CA ASN A 274 9.45 -17.27 -17.79
C ASN A 274 9.39 -15.92 -18.55
N ARG A 275 10.41 -15.61 -19.36
CA ARG A 275 10.46 -14.41 -20.22
C ARG A 275 9.88 -14.62 -21.62
N SER A 276 9.77 -15.87 -22.09
CA SER A 276 9.19 -16.21 -23.39
C SER A 276 7.65 -16.12 -23.38
N MET A 277 7.01 -16.51 -22.27
CA MET A 277 5.54 -16.55 -22.15
C MET A 277 4.83 -15.18 -22.06
N GLY A 278 5.56 -14.07 -22.12
CA GLY A 278 5.00 -12.70 -22.11
C GLY A 278 4.39 -12.23 -23.44
N GLY A 279 4.40 -13.08 -24.48
CA GLY A 279 3.72 -12.86 -25.76
C GLY A 279 2.81 -14.03 -26.05
N SER A 280 1.50 -13.80 -25.98
CA SER A 280 0.39 -14.73 -26.15
C SER A 280 0.63 -15.93 -27.10
N THR A 281 0.79 -17.13 -26.55
CA THR A 281 0.19 -18.36 -27.10
C THR A 281 0.03 -19.38 -25.95
N VAL A 282 -1.22 -19.72 -25.66
CA VAL A 282 -1.59 -20.80 -24.73
C VAL A 282 -1.29 -22.14 -25.40
N ILE A 283 -0.46 -22.99 -24.78
CA ILE A 283 -0.60 -24.45 -24.88
C ILE A 283 -0.43 -25.04 -23.48
N GLU A 284 -1.47 -25.75 -23.10
CA GLU A 284 -1.70 -26.50 -21.87
C GLU A 284 -0.99 -27.86 -21.90
N ALA A 285 -0.89 -28.52 -20.74
CA ALA A 285 -0.39 -29.89 -20.46
C ALA A 285 1.14 -30.06 -20.34
N ALA A 286 1.71 -30.85 -19.42
CA ALA A 286 1.21 -31.59 -18.27
C ALA A 286 2.40 -32.01 -17.37
N LYS A 287 2.09 -32.18 -16.07
CA LYS A 287 2.58 -33.17 -15.09
C LYS A 287 4.07 -33.53 -14.89
N GLU A 288 4.37 -33.61 -13.58
CA GLU A 288 5.30 -34.51 -12.85
C GLU A 288 6.80 -34.20 -12.99
N VAL A 289 7.61 -34.08 -11.92
CA VAL A 289 7.60 -34.66 -10.56
C VAL A 289 7.95 -33.60 -9.51
#